data_AF-A0A522E1F6-F1
#
_entry.id   AF-A0A522E1F6-F1
#
_cell.length_a   1.000
_cell.length_b   1.000
_cell.length_c   1.000
_cell.angle_alpha   90.00
_cell.angle_beta   90.00
_cell.angle_gamma   90.00
#
_symmetry.space_group_name_H-M   'P 1'
#
loop_
_entity.id
_entity.type
_entity.pdbx_description
1 polymer ?
#
loop_
_entity_poly.entity_id
_entity_poly.type
_entity_poly.pdbx_seq_one_letter_code
_entity_poly.pdbx_strand_id
1 'polypeptide(L)'
;MAETFESLGMTGTERGIYTVLIFLIAYGFVMTEEFTHLRKSKPVILAAGIIWAHAAILAAQKGVSVEDMHAAFEHDLKEYAELMLFLLVAMTYINSMAERNVFEALRSWLVRRQFGYRKLFLITGVITFFLSSVADNLTAALLV
;
A
#
# COMPACT_ATOMS: atom_id res chain seq x y z
N MET A 1 18.40 -13.05 -7.21
CA MET A 1 18.88 -12.46 -8.48
C MET A 1 17.98 -11.28 -8.75
N ALA A 2 18.52 -10.09 -9.02
CA ALA A 2 17.67 -8.99 -9.47
C ALA A 2 17.11 -9.39 -10.84
N GLU A 3 15.79 -9.52 -10.95
CA GLU A 3 15.15 -9.64 -12.26
C GLU A 3 15.53 -8.40 -13.07
N THR A 4 16.27 -8.60 -14.15
CA THR A 4 16.53 -7.54 -15.12
C THR A 4 15.21 -7.25 -15.82
N PHE A 5 14.52 -6.20 -15.39
CA PHE A 5 13.35 -5.68 -16.07
C PHE A 5 13.75 -5.26 -17.49
N GLU A 6 13.47 -6.11 -18.47
CA GLU A 6 13.69 -5.79 -19.87
C GLU A 6 12.63 -4.77 -20.31
N SER A 7 13.07 -3.51 -20.44
CA SER A 7 12.18 -2.45 -20.91
C SER A 7 11.87 -2.66 -22.39
N LEU A 8 10.58 -2.87 -22.70
CA LEU A 8 10.08 -2.95 -24.08
C LEU A 8 10.19 -1.61 -24.84
N GLY A 9 10.61 -0.53 -24.18
CA GLY A 9 10.81 0.79 -24.79
C GLY A 9 9.53 1.46 -25.29
N MET A 10 8.36 1.08 -24.75
CA MET A 10 7.06 1.55 -25.24
C MET A 10 6.44 2.69 -24.44
N THR A 11 7.14 3.20 -23.42
CA THR A 11 6.65 4.29 -22.57
C THR A 11 6.41 5.60 -23.33
N GLY A 12 7.18 5.86 -24.39
CA GLY A 12 7.02 7.04 -25.25
C GLY A 12 6.00 6.90 -26.38
N THR A 13 5.32 5.76 -26.49
CA THR A 13 4.27 5.57 -27.51
C THR A 13 2.98 6.28 -27.10
N GLU A 14 2.10 6.60 -28.06
CA GLU A 14 0.80 7.21 -27.78
C GLU A 14 0.01 6.45 -26.70
N ARG A 15 0.02 5.11 -26.78
CA ARG A 15 -0.61 4.23 -25.78
C ARG A 15 0.07 4.26 -24.42
N GLY A 16 1.40 4.35 -24.38
CA GLY A 16 2.15 4.54 -23.13
C GLY A 16 1.86 5.89 -22.48
N ILE A 17 1.62 6.94 -23.26
CA ILE A 17 1.19 8.24 -22.73
C ILE A 17 -0.26 8.16 -22.22
N TYR A 18 -1.14 7.44 -22.91
CA TYR A 18 -2.52 7.23 -22.46
C TYR A 18 -2.59 6.52 -21.11
N THR A 19 -1.75 5.53 -20.83
CA THR A 19 -1.77 4.86 -19.51
C THR A 19 -1.39 5.81 -18.38
N VAL A 20 -0.44 6.73 -18.62
CA VAL A 20 -0.10 7.79 -17.66
C VAL A 20 -1.26 8.77 -17.46
N LEU A 21 -1.93 9.18 -18.54
CA LEU A 21 -3.11 10.05 -18.43
C LEU A 21 -4.24 9.40 -17.63
N ILE A 22 -4.53 8.11 -17.87
CA ILE A 22 -5.51 7.34 -17.11
C ILE A 22 -5.13 7.28 -15.63
N PHE A 23 -3.86 7.03 -15.33
CA PHE A 23 -3.34 7.04 -13.96
C PHE A 23 -3.55 8.41 -13.28
N LEU A 24 -3.21 9.50 -13.95
CA LEU A 24 -3.37 10.85 -13.40
C LEU A 24 -4.84 11.19 -13.13
N ILE A 25 -5.75 10.83 -14.05
CA ILE A 25 -7.20 11.03 -13.86
C ILE A 25 -7.69 10.22 -12.66
N ALA A 26 -7.33 8.94 -12.57
CA ALA A 26 -7.72 8.09 -11.46
C ALA A 26 -7.19 8.60 -10.12
N TYR A 27 -5.95 9.06 -10.09
CA TYR A 27 -5.35 9.69 -8.93
C TYR A 27 -6.08 10.98 -8.54
N GLY A 28 -6.50 11.80 -9.50
CA GLY A 28 -7.36 12.95 -9.27
C GLY A 28 -8.68 12.57 -8.59
N PHE A 29 -9.33 11.48 -9.00
CA PHE A 29 -10.53 10.96 -8.34
C PHE A 29 -10.25 10.47 -6.90
N VAL A 30 -9.11 9.83 -6.66
CA VAL A 30 -8.68 9.41 -5.32
C VAL A 30 -8.50 10.61 -4.39
N MET A 31 -7.85 11.67 -4.88
CA MET A 31 -7.60 12.89 -4.10
C MET A 31 -8.88 13.68 -3.82
N THR A 32 -9.85 13.65 -4.73
CA THR A 32 -11.13 14.34 -4.59
C THR A 32 -12.20 13.51 -3.88
N GLU A 33 -11.84 12.38 -3.25
CA GLU A 33 -12.79 11.55 -2.50
C GLU A 33 -13.55 12.36 -1.45
N GLU A 34 -12.91 13.32 -0.79
CA GLU A 34 -13.54 14.19 0.22
C GLU A 34 -14.76 14.95 -0.32
N PHE A 35 -14.79 15.24 -1.63
CA PHE A 35 -15.88 15.94 -2.30
C PHE A 35 -16.83 15.00 -3.06
N THR A 36 -16.31 13.89 -3.59
CA THR A 36 -17.07 12.98 -4.45
C THR A 36 -17.69 11.80 -3.70
N HIS A 37 -17.26 11.54 -2.46
CA HIS A 37 -17.59 10.35 -1.66
C HIS A 37 -17.37 9.01 -2.40
N LEU A 38 -16.60 9.03 -3.49
CA LEU A 38 -16.29 7.85 -4.27
C LEU A 38 -15.18 7.09 -3.57
N ARG A 39 -15.50 5.91 -3.02
CA ARG A 39 -14.50 5.01 -2.41
C ARG A 39 -13.29 4.87 -3.33
N LYS A 40 -12.10 5.19 -2.80
CA LYS A 40 -10.82 5.17 -3.55
C LYS A 40 -10.59 3.90 -4.37
N SER A 41 -11.04 2.75 -3.91
CA SER A 41 -10.89 1.47 -4.62
C SER A 41 -11.57 1.44 -5.99
N LYS A 42 -12.70 2.13 -6.17
CA LYS A 42 -13.47 2.14 -7.43
C LYS A 42 -12.70 2.75 -8.61
N PRO A 43 -12.22 4.01 -8.54
CA PRO A 43 -11.46 4.60 -9.64
C PRO A 43 -10.13 3.88 -9.87
N VAL A 44 -9.48 3.40 -8.81
CA VAL A 44 -8.18 2.71 -8.91
C VAL A 44 -8.31 1.37 -9.64
N ILE A 45 -9.26 0.50 -9.26
CA ILE A 45 -9.44 -0.81 -9.90
C ILE A 45 -9.84 -0.65 -11.37
N LEU A 46 -10.73 0.30 -11.67
CA LEU A 46 -11.13 0.58 -13.06
C LEU A 46 -9.93 1.02 -13.91
N ALA A 47 -9.15 1.97 -13.41
CA ALA A 47 -7.96 2.46 -14.09
C ALA A 47 -6.92 1.36 -14.29
N ALA A 48 -6.68 0.53 -13.27
CA ALA A 48 -5.78 -0.61 -13.35
C ALA A 48 -6.18 -1.59 -14.47
N GLY A 49 -7.47 -1.94 -14.56
CA GLY A 49 -7.97 -2.81 -15.63
C GLY A 49 -7.75 -2.23 -17.04
N ILE A 50 -7.99 -0.92 -17.21
CA ILE A 50 -7.78 -0.25 -18.50
C ILE A 50 -6.28 -0.17 -18.84
N ILE A 51 -5.42 0.10 -17.86
CA ILE A 51 -3.96 0.15 -18.05
C ILE A 51 -3.43 -1.24 -18.42
N TRP A 52 -3.86 -2.30 -17.74
CA TRP A 52 -3.49 -3.67 -18.08
C TRP A 52 -3.95 -4.08 -19.49
N ALA A 53 -5.14 -3.64 -19.92
CA ALA A 53 -5.58 -3.85 -21.30
C ALA A 53 -4.67 -3.16 -22.33
N HIS A 54 -4.21 -1.94 -22.05
CA HIS A 54 -3.24 -1.25 -22.90
C HIS A 54 -1.86 -1.93 -22.87
N ALA A 55 -1.42 -2.38 -21.70
CA ALA A 55 -0.17 -3.12 -21.54
C ALA A 55 -0.18 -4.42 -22.34
N ALA A 56 -1.27 -5.19 -22.32
CA ALA A 56 -1.41 -6.42 -23.09
C ALA A 56 -1.32 -6.17 -24.61
N ILE A 57 -1.94 -5.10 -25.10
CA ILE A 57 -1.85 -4.72 -26.53
C ILE A 57 -0.42 -4.34 -26.90
N LEU A 58 0.26 -3.55 -26.06
CA LEU A 58 1.64 -3.12 -26.30
C LEU A 58 2.61 -4.31 -26.26
N ALA A 59 2.44 -5.23 -25.31
CA ALA A 59 3.23 -6.44 -25.20
C ALA A 59 3.05 -7.33 -26.45
N ALA A 60 1.81 -7.55 -26.89
CA ALA A 60 1.52 -8.30 -28.10
C ALA A 60 2.16 -7.68 -29.36
N GLN A 61 2.19 -6.34 -29.48
CA GLN A 61 2.86 -5.65 -30.59
C GLN A 61 4.37 -5.87 -30.63
N LYS A 62 5.00 -6.17 -29.49
CA LYS A 62 6.43 -6.50 -29.39
C LYS A 62 6.72 -8.00 -29.50
N GLY A 63 5.69 -8.81 -29.73
CA GLY A 63 5.83 -10.26 -29.85
C GLY A 63 6.01 -10.97 -28.50
N VAL A 64 5.66 -10.32 -27.39
CA VAL A 64 5.57 -10.99 -26.08
C VAL A 64 4.45 -12.02 -26.15
N SER A 65 4.73 -13.23 -25.67
CA SER A 65 3.74 -14.31 -25.67
C SER A 65 2.59 -14.01 -24.70
N VAL A 66 1.43 -14.64 -24.93
CA VAL A 66 0.28 -14.50 -24.02
C VAL A 66 0.62 -15.13 -22.66
N GLU A 67 1.42 -16.20 -22.68
CA GLU A 67 1.90 -16.92 -21.51
C GLU A 67 2.79 -16.05 -20.63
N ASP A 68 3.76 -15.33 -21.22
CA ASP A 68 4.64 -14.42 -20.47
C ASP A 68 3.85 -13.26 -19.87
N MET A 69 2.88 -12.72 -20.63
CA MET A 69 2.00 -11.66 -20.14
C MET A 69 1.11 -12.13 -18.99
N HIS A 70 0.60 -13.37 -19.07
CA HIS A 70 -0.19 -13.98 -18.00
C HIS A 70 0.65 -14.20 -16.75
N ALA A 71 1.88 -14.70 -16.89
CA ALA A 71 2.81 -14.90 -15.78
C ALA A 71 3.15 -13.58 -15.07
N ALA A 72 3.39 -12.51 -15.83
CA ALA A 72 3.63 -11.18 -15.26
C ALA A 72 2.41 -10.66 -14.48
N PHE A 73 1.20 -10.81 -15.05
CA PHE A 73 -0.04 -10.42 -14.36
C PHE A 73 -0.29 -11.25 -13.09
N GLU A 74 -0.08 -12.57 -13.15
CA GLU A 74 -0.24 -13.46 -12.01
C GLU A 74 0.77 -13.12 -10.90
N HIS A 75 2.02 -12.81 -11.26
CA HIS A 75 3.04 -12.38 -10.33
C HIS A 75 2.60 -11.12 -9.56
N ASP A 76 2.20 -10.07 -10.28
CA ASP A 76 1.76 -8.81 -9.68
C ASP A 76 0.51 -9.03 -8.81
N LEU A 77 -0.47 -9.79 -9.31
CA LEU A 77 -1.69 -10.09 -8.56
C LEU A 77 -1.39 -10.87 -7.27
N LYS A 78 -0.46 -11.83 -7.34
CA LYS A 78 -0.03 -12.62 -6.19
C LYS A 78 0.69 -11.76 -5.15
N GLU A 79 1.61 -10.89 -5.57
CA GLU A 79 2.29 -9.95 -4.67
C GLU A 79 1.27 -9.03 -3.98
N TYR A 80 0.32 -8.45 -4.75
CA TYR A 80 -0.75 -7.64 -4.18
C TYR A 80 -1.64 -8.42 -3.22
N ALA A 81 -1.96 -9.68 -3.52
CA ALA A 81 -2.74 -10.54 -2.64
C ALA A 81 -1.99 -10.88 -1.35
N GLU A 82 -0.69 -11.17 -1.43
CA GLU A 82 0.18 -11.41 -0.28
C GLU A 82 0.25 -10.17 0.63
N LEU A 83 0.47 -8.98 0.05
CA LEU A 83 0.44 -7.72 0.78
C LEU A 83 -0.93 -7.44 1.39
N MET A 84 -2.02 -7.67 0.65
CA MET A 84 -3.38 -7.49 1.17
C MET A 84 -3.64 -8.43 2.35
N LEU A 85 -3.28 -9.71 2.25
CA LEU A 85 -3.45 -10.68 3.32
C LEU A 85 -2.60 -10.33 4.55
N PHE A 86 -1.36 -9.90 4.32
CA PHE A 86 -0.47 -9.42 5.38
C PHE A 86 -1.07 -8.21 6.11
N LEU A 87 -1.49 -7.18 5.37
CA LEU A 87 -2.09 -5.96 5.93
C LEU A 87 -3.43 -6.23 6.61
N LEU A 88 -4.24 -7.15 6.08
CA LEU A 88 -5.51 -7.55 6.69
C LEU A 88 -5.27 -8.11 8.09
N VAL A 89 -4.37 -9.09 8.22
CA VAL A 89 -4.04 -9.70 9.52
C VAL A 89 -3.40 -8.67 10.45
N ALA A 90 -2.47 -7.86 9.96
CA ALA A 90 -1.81 -6.81 10.73
C ALA A 90 -2.83 -5.80 11.30
N MET A 91 -3.70 -5.25 10.45
CA MET A 91 -4.73 -4.30 10.88
C MET A 91 -5.77 -4.92 11.81
N THR A 92 -6.16 -6.19 11.60
CA THR A 92 -7.04 -6.89 12.55
C THR A 92 -6.38 -7.02 13.93
N TYR A 93 -5.09 -7.32 13.99
CA TYR A 93 -4.35 -7.42 15.25
C TYR A 93 -4.27 -6.05 15.96
N ILE A 94 -3.94 -4.99 15.23
CA ILE A 94 -3.91 -3.61 15.75
C ILE A 94 -5.29 -3.20 16.29
N ASN A 95 -6.34 -3.39 15.50
CA ASN A 95 -7.70 -3.05 15.91
C ASN A 95 -8.12 -3.85 17.16
N SER A 96 -7.78 -5.14 17.23
CA SER A 96 -8.06 -5.98 18.41
C SER A 96 -7.32 -5.50 19.67
N MET A 97 -6.07 -5.05 19.55
CA MET A 97 -5.32 -4.47 20.67
C MET A 97 -5.89 -3.12 21.11
N ALA A 98 -6.34 -2.30 20.16
CA ALA A 98 -6.98 -1.01 20.44
C ALA A 98 -8.32 -1.22 21.17
N GLU A 99 -9.18 -2.12 20.69
CA GLU A 99 -10.46 -2.46 21.35
C GLU A 99 -10.26 -3.01 22.77
N ARG A 100 -9.16 -3.73 23.00
CA ARG A 100 -8.78 -4.27 24.33
C ARG A 100 -8.04 -3.25 25.21
N ASN A 101 -7.93 -1.99 24.78
CA ASN A 101 -7.25 -0.91 25.52
C ASN A 101 -5.78 -1.23 25.87
N VAL A 102 -5.10 -2.06 25.07
CA VAL A 102 -3.69 -2.45 25.34
C VAL A 102 -2.79 -1.22 25.37
N PHE A 103 -2.99 -0.28 24.45
CA PHE A 103 -2.22 0.97 24.38
C PHE A 103 -2.49 1.90 25.57
N GLU A 104 -3.74 2.00 26.03
CA GLU A 104 -4.10 2.78 27.22
C GLU A 104 -3.49 2.17 28.49
N ALA A 105 -3.52 0.84 28.62
CA ALA A 105 -2.91 0.14 29.73
C ALA A 105 -1.37 0.35 29.76
N LEU A 106 -0.73 0.32 28.59
CA LEU A 106 0.69 0.61 28.42
C LEU A 106 1.03 2.06 28.79
N ARG A 107 0.27 3.05 28.28
CA ARG A 107 0.44 4.46 28.62
C ARG A 107 0.28 4.69 30.12
N SER A 108 -0.77 4.13 30.71
CA SER A 108 -1.00 4.19 32.15
C SER A 108 0.14 3.54 32.96
N TRP A 109 0.72 2.43 32.48
CA TRP A 109 1.87 1.78 33.10
C TRP A 109 3.14 2.66 33.04
N LEU A 110 3.41 3.29 31.91
CA LEU A 110 4.55 4.21 31.74
C LEU A 110 4.44 5.42 32.67
N VAL A 111 3.26 6.04 32.75
CA VAL A 111 3.01 7.20 33.63
C VAL A 111 3.18 6.82 35.10
N ARG A 112 2.67 5.65 35.52
CA ARG A 112 2.83 5.16 36.91
C ARG A 112 4.28 4.94 37.32
N ARG A 113 5.21 4.76 36.38
CA ARG A 113 6.64 4.58 36.69
C ARG A 113 7.41 5.88 36.92
N GLN A 114 6.76 7.04 36.79
CA GLN A 114 7.36 8.36 37.02
C GLN A 114 8.74 8.51 36.37
N PHE A 115 8.90 8.00 35.14
CA PHE A 115 10.12 8.18 34.38
C PHE A 115 10.33 9.66 34.05
N GLY A 116 11.57 10.14 34.14
CA GLY A 116 11.93 11.45 33.59
C GLY A 116 11.79 11.48 32.07
N TYR A 117 11.56 12.66 31.49
CA TYR A 117 11.28 12.85 30.05
C TYR A 117 12.26 12.14 29.10
N ARG A 118 13.57 12.16 29.40
CA ARG A 118 14.60 11.49 28.57
C ARG A 118 14.41 9.97 28.51
N LYS A 119 14.11 9.34 29.66
CA LYS A 119 13.87 7.89 29.72
C LYS A 119 12.56 7.55 29.04
N LEU A 120 11.52 8.36 29.28
CA LEU A 120 10.22 8.17 28.65
C LEU A 120 10.33 8.21 27.13
N PHE A 121 11.04 9.20 26.57
CA PHE A 121 11.30 9.31 25.13
C PHE A 121 11.99 8.07 24.54
N LEU A 122 13.02 7.56 25.20
CA LEU A 122 13.72 6.35 24.75
C LEU A 122 12.81 5.12 24.81
N ILE A 123 12.05 4.95 25.89
CA ILE A 123 11.15 3.82 26.07
C ILE A 123 10.03 3.84 25.03
N THR A 124 9.36 4.99 24.85
CA THR A 124 8.30 5.12 23.84
C THR A 124 8.87 4.96 22.44
N GLY A 125 10.04 5.52 22.14
CA GLY A 125 10.70 5.33 20.84
C GLY A 125 11.00 3.87 20.52
N VAL A 126 11.52 3.10 21.49
CA VAL A 126 11.77 1.66 21.33
C VAL A 126 10.47 0.89 21.13
N ILE A 127 9.45 1.18 21.94
CA ILE A 127 8.13 0.55 21.80
C ILE A 127 7.53 0.83 20.42
N THR A 128 7.50 2.09 20.00
CA THR A 128 6.98 2.52 18.70
C THR A 128 7.76 1.91 17.54
N PHE A 129 9.09 1.78 17.66
CA PHE A 129 9.92 1.12 16.65
C PHE A 129 9.53 -0.34 16.42
N PHE A 130 9.26 -1.11 17.49
CA PHE A 130 8.80 -2.48 17.33
C PHE A 130 7.35 -2.53 16.85
N LEU A 131 6.50 -1.62 17.32
CA LEU A 131 5.10 -1.53 16.90
C LEU A 131 4.92 -1.14 15.43
N SER A 132 5.81 -0.32 14.85
CA SER A 132 5.71 0.10 13.44
C SER A 132 5.91 -1.02 12.43
N SER A 133 6.44 -2.17 12.85
CA SER A 133 6.50 -3.37 11.99
C SER A 133 5.12 -3.98 11.72
N VAL A 134 4.11 -3.65 12.54
CA VAL A 134 2.75 -4.18 12.49
C VAL A 134 1.69 -3.07 12.38
N ALA A 135 1.97 -1.89 12.93
CA ALA A 135 1.10 -0.72 12.90
C ALA A 135 1.42 0.19 11.71
N ASP A 136 0.37 0.78 11.12
CA ASP A 136 0.54 1.86 10.15
C ASP A 136 1.13 3.10 10.85
N ASN A 137 1.93 3.88 10.12
CA ASN A 137 2.68 5.03 10.66
C ASN A 137 1.76 6.09 11.29
N LEU A 138 0.51 6.21 10.82
CA LEU A 138 -0.51 7.12 11.39
C LEU A 138 -1.15 6.57 12.67
N THR A 139 -1.37 5.25 12.75
CA THR A 139 -1.96 4.62 13.95
C THR A 139 -0.96 4.57 15.09
N ALA A 140 0.32 4.31 14.81
CA ALA A 140 1.37 4.34 15.83
C ALA A 140 1.53 5.71 16.49
N ALA A 141 1.36 6.81 15.73
CA ALA A 141 1.48 8.17 16.23
C ALA A 141 0.24 8.68 17.00
N LEU A 142 -0.96 8.18 16.69
CA LEU A 142 -2.20 8.55 17.39
C LEU A 142 -2.41 7.78 18.71
N LEU A 143 -1.78 6.61 18.85
CA LEU A 143 -1.98 5.71 19.98
C LEU A 143 -1.03 5.97 21.17
N VAL A 144 0.04 6.76 20.97
CA VAL A 144 1.10 7.04 21.97
C VAL A 144 1.21 8.53 22.23
#